data_AF-A0A3C0UL34-F1
#
_entry.id   AF-A0A3C0UL34-F1
#
_cell.length_a   1.000
_cell.length_b   1.000
_cell.length_c   1.000
_cell.angle_alpha   90.00
_cell.angle_beta   90.00
_cell.angle_gamma   90.00
#
_symmetry.space_group_name_H-M   'P 1'
#
loop_
_entity.id
_entity.type
_entity.pdbx_description
1 polymer ?
#
loop_
_entity_poly.entity_id
_entity_poly.type
_entity_poly.pdbx_seq_one_letter_code
_entity_poly.pdbx_strand_id
1 'polypeptide(L)'
;MIPKKDLPFVQKKAIKLLNEGKTIDEIRQLVANEGGSDEQMKLLPPKYLEDFAFLIKEAKKVNRKTASVYQTVGIVFLVSGLLLTAISYFSMDGEGAVFFWSLLVIGLILIGRGIMLQSDSK
;
A
#
# COMPACT_ATOMS: atom_id res chain seq x y z
N MET A 1 13.89 -32.77 -8.05
CA MET A 1 13.98 -32.35 -6.63
C MET A 1 14.48 -30.92 -6.64
N ILE A 2 13.62 -29.93 -6.36
CA ILE A 2 14.03 -28.51 -6.42
C ILE A 2 15.05 -28.26 -5.30
N PRO A 3 16.24 -27.70 -5.60
CA PRO A 3 17.19 -27.31 -4.58
C PRO A 3 16.53 -26.34 -3.60
N LYS A 4 16.75 -26.50 -2.29
CA LYS A 4 16.20 -25.60 -1.25
C LYS A 4 16.48 -24.11 -1.52
N LYS A 5 17.53 -23.81 -2.28
CA LYS A 5 17.95 -22.46 -2.70
C LYS A 5 17.01 -21.82 -3.74
N ASP A 6 16.30 -22.63 -4.54
CA ASP A 6 15.46 -22.15 -5.65
C ASP A 6 13.96 -22.10 -5.26
N LEU A 7 13.59 -22.73 -4.15
CA LEU A 7 12.23 -22.67 -3.58
C LEU A 7 11.70 -21.23 -3.37
N PRO A 8 12.48 -20.28 -2.80
CA PRO A 8 12.04 -18.89 -2.61
C PRO A 8 11.88 -18.13 -3.93
N PHE A 9 12.64 -18.50 -4.95
CA PHE A 9 12.54 -17.89 -6.28
C PHE A 9 11.24 -18.33 -6.97
N VAL A 10 10.93 -19.62 -6.93
CA VAL A 10 9.67 -20.18 -7.45
C VAL A 10 8.46 -19.59 -6.70
N GLN A 11 8.56 -19.43 -5.37
CA GLN A 11 7.53 -18.80 -4.56
C GLN A 11 7.26 -17.34 -4.96
N LYS A 12 8.31 -16.52 -5.12
CA LYS A 12 8.15 -15.12 -5.58
C LYS A 12 7.52 -15.04 -6.96
N LYS A 13 7.90 -15.93 -7.87
CA LYS A 13 7.36 -16.00 -9.23
C LYS A 13 5.90 -16.45 -9.23
N ALA A 14 5.54 -17.45 -8.42
CA ALA A 14 4.16 -17.90 -8.23
C ALA A 14 3.26 -16.80 -7.64
N ILE A 15 3.73 -16.08 -6.62
CA ILE A 15 3.03 -14.93 -6.02
C ILE A 15 2.81 -13.81 -7.06
N LYS A 16 3.79 -13.57 -7.93
CA LYS A 16 3.65 -12.59 -9.01
C LYS A 16 2.57 -13.00 -10.02
N LEU A 17 2.55 -14.27 -10.43
CA LEU A 17 1.54 -14.80 -11.35
C LEU A 17 0.13 -14.76 -10.72
N LEU A 18 0.00 -15.08 -9.42
CA LEU A 18 -1.26 -14.92 -8.68
C LEU A 18 -1.76 -13.47 -8.69
N ASN A 19 -0.85 -12.51 -8.54
CA ASN A 19 -1.19 -11.09 -8.60
C ASN A 19 -1.63 -10.64 -10.03
N GLU A 20 -1.16 -11.35 -11.06
CA GLU A 20 -1.56 -11.16 -12.46
C GLU A 20 -2.88 -11.90 -12.80
N GLY A 21 -3.53 -12.55 -11.83
CA GLY A 21 -4.82 -13.24 -12.00
C GLY A 21 -4.72 -14.65 -12.59
N LYS A 22 -3.51 -15.24 -12.63
CA LYS A 22 -3.29 -16.59 -13.14
C LYS A 22 -3.81 -17.67 -12.20
N THR A 23 -4.18 -18.81 -12.77
CA THR A 23 -4.82 -19.90 -12.04
C THR A 23 -3.80 -20.81 -11.35
N ILE A 24 -4.29 -21.60 -10.39
CA ILE A 24 -3.48 -22.55 -9.63
C ILE A 24 -2.83 -23.61 -10.52
N ASP A 25 -3.49 -23.97 -11.63
CA ASP A 25 -2.94 -24.92 -12.59
C ASP A 25 -1.70 -24.38 -13.31
N GLU A 26 -1.65 -23.07 -13.58
CA GLU A 26 -0.46 -22.42 -14.16
C GLU A 26 0.71 -22.37 -13.17
N ILE A 27 0.42 -22.21 -11.87
CA ILE A 27 1.43 -22.28 -10.80
C ILE A 27 1.95 -23.70 -10.64
N ARG A 28 1.06 -24.71 -10.76
CA ARG A 28 1.46 -26.12 -10.73
C ARG A 28 2.37 -26.45 -11.92
N GLN A 29 2.06 -25.93 -13.11
CA GLN A 29 2.93 -26.06 -14.28
C GLN A 29 4.29 -25.37 -14.09
N LEU A 30 4.33 -24.19 -13.47
CA LEU A 30 5.58 -23.51 -13.11
C LEU A 30 6.45 -24.39 -12.21
N VAL A 31 5.87 -24.96 -11.14
CA VAL A 31 6.58 -25.83 -10.19
C VAL A 31 7.02 -27.14 -10.85
N ALA A 32 6.24 -27.68 -11.78
CA ALA A 32 6.60 -28.86 -12.57
C ALA A 32 7.78 -28.58 -13.51
N ASN A 33 7.77 -27.43 -14.20
CA ASN A 33 8.83 -27.01 -15.12
C ASN A 33 10.16 -26.73 -14.41
N GLU A 34 10.13 -26.34 -13.14
CA GLU A 34 11.35 -26.10 -12.33
C GLU A 34 11.88 -27.39 -11.65
N GLY A 35 11.32 -28.57 -11.97
CA GLY A 35 11.85 -29.87 -11.51
C GLY A 35 11.33 -30.31 -10.13
N GLY A 36 10.15 -29.84 -9.73
CA GLY A 36 9.42 -30.27 -8.53
C GLY A 36 9.12 -31.77 -8.51
N SER A 37 9.15 -32.38 -7.33
CA SER A 37 8.60 -33.73 -7.13
C SER A 37 7.06 -33.69 -7.06
N ASP A 38 6.37 -34.76 -7.47
CA ASP A 38 4.91 -34.87 -7.42
C ASP A 38 4.32 -34.63 -6.01
N GLU A 39 5.07 -34.96 -4.95
CA GLU A 39 4.66 -34.66 -3.57
C GLU A 39 4.81 -33.18 -3.23
N GLN A 40 5.86 -32.53 -3.74
CA GLN A 40 6.05 -31.08 -3.60
C GLN A 40 4.99 -30.31 -4.37
N MET A 41 4.56 -30.81 -5.54
CA MET A 41 3.48 -30.21 -6.36
C MET A 41 2.10 -30.25 -5.68
N LYS A 42 1.87 -31.14 -4.72
CA LYS A 42 0.61 -31.19 -3.95
C LYS A 42 0.60 -30.23 -2.76
N LEU A 43 1.75 -29.99 -2.13
CA LEU A 43 1.87 -29.20 -0.89
C LEU A 43 2.26 -27.73 -1.11
N LEU A 44 3.00 -27.40 -2.18
CA LEU A 44 3.42 -26.02 -2.47
C LEU A 44 2.28 -25.06 -2.84
N PRO A 45 1.34 -25.42 -3.73
CA PRO A 45 0.31 -24.49 -4.19
C PRO A 45 -0.58 -23.90 -3.07
N PRO A 46 -1.10 -24.69 -2.09
CA PRO A 46 -1.91 -24.10 -1.03
C PRO A 46 -1.10 -23.16 -0.13
N LYS A 47 0.17 -23.47 0.13
CA LYS A 47 1.06 -22.61 0.91
C LYS A 47 1.30 -21.26 0.22
N TYR A 48 1.46 -21.26 -1.11
CA TYR A 48 1.61 -20.02 -1.88
C TYR A 48 0.36 -19.15 -1.89
N LEU A 49 -0.83 -19.75 -1.86
CA LEU A 49 -2.07 -19.01 -1.69
C LEU A 49 -2.18 -18.38 -0.30
N GLU A 50 -1.78 -19.11 0.75
CA GLU A 50 -1.75 -18.57 2.12
C GLU A 50 -0.79 -17.39 2.21
N ASP A 51 0.41 -17.52 1.66
CA ASP A 51 1.41 -16.45 1.62
C ASP A 51 0.90 -15.25 0.80
N PHE A 52 0.26 -15.49 -0.35
CA PHE A 52 -0.33 -14.43 -1.16
C PHE A 52 -1.47 -13.71 -0.42
N ALA A 53 -2.37 -14.46 0.22
CA ALA A 53 -3.45 -13.88 1.03
C ALA A 53 -2.91 -13.09 2.23
N PHE A 54 -1.83 -13.57 2.85
CA PHE A 54 -1.12 -12.85 3.91
C PHE A 54 -0.54 -11.54 3.39
N LEU A 55 0.19 -11.55 2.26
CA LEU A 55 0.77 -10.36 1.64
C LEU A 55 -0.29 -9.33 1.25
N ILE A 56 -1.44 -9.75 0.71
CA ILE A 56 -2.56 -8.84 0.43
C ILE A 56 -3.08 -8.20 1.72
N LYS A 57 -3.29 -9.00 2.78
CA LYS A 57 -3.75 -8.47 4.07
C LYS A 57 -2.75 -7.50 4.66
N GLU A 58 -1.45 -7.79 4.56
CA GLU A 58 -0.40 -6.95 5.05
C GLU A 58 -0.29 -5.64 4.25
N ALA A 59 -0.36 -5.71 2.91
CA ALA A 59 -0.42 -4.53 2.05
C ALA A 59 -1.64 -3.65 2.36
N LYS A 60 -2.83 -4.25 2.54
CA LYS A 60 -4.03 -3.52 3.00
C LYS A 60 -3.80 -2.85 4.36
N LYS A 61 -3.15 -3.54 5.30
CA LYS A 61 -2.85 -2.99 6.63
C LYS A 61 -1.87 -1.82 6.55
N VAL A 62 -0.83 -1.92 5.73
CA VAL A 62 0.12 -0.83 5.48
C VAL A 62 -0.58 0.35 4.84
N ASN A 63 -1.38 0.13 3.79
CA ASN A 63 -2.12 1.21 3.13
C ASN A 63 -3.10 1.91 4.08
N ARG A 64 -3.78 1.19 4.98
CA ARG A 64 -4.62 1.81 6.03
C ARG A 64 -3.82 2.67 7.01
N LYS A 65 -2.66 2.20 7.45
CA LYS A 65 -1.78 2.99 8.34
C LYS A 65 -1.28 4.25 7.63
N THR A 66 -0.79 4.09 6.41
CA THR A 66 -0.31 5.21 5.59
C THR A 66 -1.42 6.22 5.30
N ALA A 67 -2.64 5.75 5.00
CA ALA A 67 -3.81 6.59 4.83
C ALA A 67 -4.10 7.43 6.08
N SER A 68 -4.07 6.80 7.26
CA SER A 68 -4.26 7.49 8.54
C SER A 68 -3.18 8.56 8.76
N VAL A 69 -1.91 8.25 8.48
CA VAL A 69 -0.81 9.21 8.63
C VAL A 69 -1.03 10.42 7.71
N TYR A 70 -1.36 10.19 6.43
CA TYR A 70 -1.63 11.28 5.50
C TYR A 70 -2.80 12.16 5.92
N GLN A 71 -3.89 11.56 6.44
CA GLN A 71 -5.01 12.31 6.99
C GLN A 71 -4.60 13.14 8.20
N THR A 72 -3.88 12.56 9.17
CA THR A 72 -3.42 13.28 10.37
C THR A 72 -2.51 14.45 10.00
N VAL A 73 -1.50 14.22 9.16
CA VAL A 73 -0.59 15.29 8.73
C VAL A 73 -1.36 16.36 7.95
N GLY A 74 -2.26 15.96 7.04
CA GLY A 74 -3.07 16.92 6.29
C GLY A 74 -3.98 17.77 7.18
N ILE A 75 -4.58 17.20 8.23
CA ILE A 75 -5.35 17.94 9.24
C ILE A 75 -4.47 18.93 10.00
N VAL A 76 -3.27 18.52 10.42
CA VAL A 76 -2.32 19.43 11.10
C VAL A 76 -2.00 20.62 10.21
N PHE A 77 -1.71 20.38 8.94
CA PHE A 77 -1.42 21.45 7.96
C PHE A 77 -2.62 22.38 7.74
N LEU A 78 -3.85 21.85 7.69
CA LEU A 78 -5.06 22.66 7.61
C LEU A 78 -5.25 23.54 8.84
N VAL A 79 -5.16 22.96 10.03
CA VAL A 79 -5.37 23.69 11.29
C VAL A 79 -4.30 24.76 11.47
N SER A 80 -3.02 24.42 11.25
CA SER A 80 -1.92 25.38 11.31
C SER A 80 -2.05 26.46 10.26
N GLY A 81 -2.42 26.12 9.01
CA GLY A 81 -2.64 27.10 7.94
C GLY A 81 -3.76 28.10 8.29
N LEU A 82 -4.87 27.62 8.84
CA LEU A 82 -5.98 28.46 9.28
C LEU A 82 -5.57 29.38 10.44
N LEU A 83 -4.91 28.83 11.46
CA LEU A 83 -4.44 29.61 12.61
C LEU A 83 -3.46 30.69 12.19
N LEU A 84 -2.48 30.37 11.35
CA LEU A 84 -1.49 31.34 10.88
C LEU A 84 -2.13 32.42 9.99
N THR A 85 -3.09 32.05 9.14
CA THR A 85 -3.84 33.02 8.34
C THR A 85 -4.62 33.99 9.25
N ALA A 86 -5.28 33.48 10.29
CA ALA A 86 -6.01 34.33 11.24
C ALA A 86 -5.07 35.25 12.04
N ILE A 87 -3.96 34.73 12.56
CA ILE A 87 -2.94 35.53 13.27
C ILE A 87 -2.39 36.63 12.37
N SER A 88 -2.07 36.30 11.11
CA SER A 88 -1.59 37.27 10.13
C SER A 88 -2.60 38.36 9.85
N TYR A 89 -3.88 37.99 9.68
CA TYR A 89 -4.94 38.94 9.41
C TYR A 89 -5.09 39.97 10.54
N PHE A 90 -5.03 39.53 11.80
CA PHE A 90 -5.06 40.43 12.96
C PHE A 90 -3.78 41.25 13.14
N SER A 91 -2.63 40.72 12.72
CA SER A 91 -1.33 41.40 12.91
C SER A 91 -1.01 42.42 11.82
N MET A 92 -1.62 42.29 10.64
CA MET A 92 -1.36 43.12 9.46
C MET A 92 -2.56 44.00 9.10
N ASP A 93 -3.38 44.37 10.08
CA ASP A 93 -4.55 45.25 9.92
C ASP A 93 -5.47 44.87 8.74
N GLY A 94 -5.66 43.56 8.53
CA GLY A 94 -6.54 43.02 7.49
C GLY A 94 -5.86 42.63 6.18
N GLU A 95 -4.55 42.85 6.02
CA GLU A 95 -3.79 42.33 4.89
C GLU A 95 -3.43 40.84 5.12
N GLY A 96 -4.17 39.94 4.47
CA GLY A 96 -3.93 38.50 4.60
C GLY A 96 -2.65 38.05 3.88
N ALA A 97 -1.75 37.37 4.61
CA ALA A 97 -0.55 36.80 3.99
C ALA A 97 -0.90 35.58 3.09
N VAL A 98 -0.65 35.73 1.79
CA VAL A 98 -0.93 34.72 0.76
C VAL A 98 -0.18 33.39 0.99
N PHE A 99 0.98 33.43 1.63
CA PHE A 99 1.80 32.25 1.89
C PHE A 99 1.13 31.19 2.78
N PHE A 100 0.17 31.53 3.64
CA PHE A 100 -0.48 30.53 4.48
C PHE A 100 -1.52 29.69 3.72
N TRP A 101 -1.98 30.16 2.55
CA TRP A 101 -2.87 29.40 1.68
C TRP A 101 -2.19 28.15 1.10
N SER A 102 -0.87 28.14 0.88
CA SER A 102 -0.17 26.95 0.40
C SER A 102 -0.20 25.82 1.43
N LEU A 103 -0.17 26.13 2.73
CA LEU A 103 -0.33 25.12 3.79
C LEU A 103 -1.71 24.46 3.73
N LEU A 104 -2.75 25.25 3.44
CA LEU A 104 -4.11 24.72 3.30
C LEU A 104 -4.22 23.79 2.09
N VAL A 105 -3.69 24.20 0.94
CA VAL A 105 -3.70 23.38 -0.29
C VAL A 105 -2.93 22.08 -0.08
N ILE A 106 -1.74 22.12 0.53
CA ILE A 106 -0.96 20.91 0.85
C ILE A 106 -1.77 20.00 1.81
N GLY A 107 -2.40 20.59 2.84
CA GLY A 107 -3.25 19.85 3.77
C GLY A 107 -4.39 19.09 3.08
N LEU A 108 -5.10 19.76 2.15
CA LEU A 108 -6.17 19.14 1.36
C LEU A 108 -5.66 18.00 0.47
N ILE A 109 -4.51 18.19 -0.21
CA ILE A 109 -3.91 17.16 -1.06
C ILE A 109 -3.56 15.91 -0.25
N LEU A 110 -2.98 16.08 0.94
CA LEU A 110 -2.61 14.97 1.81
C LEU A 110 -3.83 14.21 2.33
N ILE A 111 -4.89 14.92 2.74
CA ILE A 111 -6.16 14.29 3.13
C ILE A 111 -6.76 13.51 1.97
N GLY A 112 -6.78 14.10 0.76
CA GLY A 112 -7.29 13.45 -0.45
C GLY A 112 -6.53 12.14 -0.75
N ARG A 113 -5.19 12.17 -0.70
CA ARG A 113 -4.37 10.95 -0.83
C ARG A 113 -4.67 9.92 0.24
N GLY A 114 -4.87 10.35 1.49
CA GLY A 114 -5.24 9.45 2.58
C GLY A 114 -6.58 8.76 2.32
N ILE A 115 -7.60 9.49 1.84
CA ILE A 115 -8.92 8.93 1.50
C ILE A 115 -8.81 7.91 0.36
N MET A 116 -8.04 8.21 -0.69
CA MET A 116 -7.83 7.28 -1.82
C MET A 116 -7.20 5.96 -1.34
N LEU A 117 -6.10 6.03 -0.59
CA LEU A 117 -5.43 4.85 -0.03
C LEU A 117 -6.33 4.05 0.92
N GLN A 118 -7.22 4.72 1.67
CA GLN A 118 -8.19 4.07 2.53
C GLN A 118 -9.27 3.33 1.72
N SER A 119 -9.71 3.92 0.61
CA SER A 119 -10.68 3.32 -0.32
C SER A 119 -10.11 2.06 -0.98
N ASP A 120 -8.86 2.11 -1.44
CA ASP A 120 -8.14 0.96 -2.03
C ASP A 120 -7.89 -0.17 -1.02
N SER A 121 -8.02 0.14 0.28
CA SER A 121 -7.80 -0.82 1.37
C SER A 121 -9.07 -1.43 1.96
N LYS A 122 -10.25 -1.03 1.49
CA LYS A 122 -11.53 -1.70 1.81
C LYS A 122 -11.62 -2.96 0.96
#